data_AF-A0A1F5VPC6-F1
#
_entry.id   AF-A0A1F5VPC6-F1
#
_cell.length_a   1.000
_cell.length_b   1.000
_cell.length_c   1.000
_cell.angle_alpha   90.00
_cell.angle_beta   90.00
_cell.angle_gamma   90.00
#
_symmetry.space_group_name_H-M   'P 1'
#
loop_
_entity.id
_entity.type
_entity.pdbx_description
1 polymer ?
#
loop_
_entity_poly.entity_id
_entity_poly.type
_entity_poly.pdbx_seq_one_letter_code
_entity_poly.pdbx_strand_id
1 'polypeptide(L)'
;MAKSDKRLLALKFRRQGWSIKHIARHLKVAKSTASIWCRDLVLTPRQKSVLVEKAIKAGHYGRMKGANYNKEKKEQITQFFKDEGIKKISIISDREFLISGLSLYWAEGSKKDKLSFVNTEPGMILFMYKWFSEVMGVKKEDFMPRIFINEIHRRALIRS
;
A
#
# COMPACT_ATOMS: atom_id res chain seq x y z
N MET A 1 -20.03 47.10 11.50
CA MET A 1 -18.64 47.49 11.12
C MET A 1 -17.72 46.29 10.88
N ALA A 2 -17.65 45.29 11.76
CA ALA A 2 -16.68 44.17 11.67
C ALA A 2 -16.63 43.32 10.36
N LYS A 3 -17.70 43.25 9.55
CA LYS A 3 -17.69 42.52 8.25
C LYS A 3 -16.91 43.28 7.17
N SER A 4 -16.90 44.61 7.21
CA SER A 4 -16.19 45.45 6.23
C SER A 4 -14.68 45.32 6.40
N ASP A 5 -14.21 45.37 7.65
CA ASP A 5 -12.78 45.30 7.98
C ASP A 5 -12.18 43.94 7.60
N LYS A 6 -12.91 42.86 7.87
CA LYS A 6 -12.51 41.50 7.44
C LYS A 6 -12.48 41.35 5.92
N ARG A 7 -13.39 42.01 5.19
CA ARG A 7 -13.36 42.01 3.71
C ARG A 7 -12.12 42.72 3.18
N LEU A 8 -11.79 43.90 3.73
CA LEU A 8 -10.58 44.65 3.34
C LEU A 8 -9.31 43.84 3.62
N LEU A 9 -9.22 43.19 4.78
CA LEU A 9 -8.11 42.30 5.12
C LEU A 9 -8.03 41.09 4.18
N ALA A 10 -9.17 40.46 3.85
CA ALA A 10 -9.22 39.34 2.90
C ALA A 10 -8.67 39.73 1.53
N LEU A 11 -9.05 40.91 1.02
CA LEU A 11 -8.54 41.45 -0.23
C LEU A 11 -7.02 41.72 -0.16
N LYS A 12 -6.54 42.31 0.94
CA LYS A 12 -5.11 42.56 1.17
C LYS A 12 -4.30 41.26 1.14
N PHE A 13 -4.72 40.24 1.89
CA PHE A 13 -4.05 38.94 1.89
C PHE A 13 -4.13 38.24 0.54
N ARG A 14 -5.25 38.38 -0.17
CA ARG A 14 -5.38 37.81 -1.52
C ARG A 14 -4.41 38.46 -2.51
N ARG A 15 -4.21 39.79 -2.47
CA ARG A 15 -3.19 40.49 -3.28
C ARG A 15 -1.78 40.01 -3.01
N GLN A 16 -1.50 39.62 -1.77
CA GLN A 16 -0.22 39.01 -1.38
C GLN A 16 -0.08 37.55 -1.85
N GLY A 17 -1.07 36.98 -2.54
CA GLY A 17 -1.02 35.63 -3.08
C GLY A 17 -1.53 34.54 -2.13
N TRP A 18 -2.20 34.89 -1.03
CA TRP A 18 -2.74 33.90 -0.11
C TRP A 18 -3.89 33.10 -0.75
N SER A 19 -4.03 31.82 -0.39
CA SER A 19 -5.15 30.98 -0.84
C SER A 19 -6.44 31.33 -0.09
N ILE A 20 -7.60 31.13 -0.74
CA ILE A 20 -8.91 31.33 -0.11
C ILE A 20 -9.05 30.50 1.17
N LYS A 21 -8.53 29.26 1.19
CA LYS A 21 -8.52 28.39 2.37
C LYS A 21 -7.71 28.99 3.52
N HIS A 22 -6.56 29.59 3.22
CA HIS A 22 -5.72 30.22 4.23
C HIS A 22 -6.38 31.49 4.80
N ILE A 23 -6.92 32.33 3.93
CA ILE A 23 -7.64 33.57 4.32
C ILE A 23 -8.85 33.25 5.19
N ALA A 24 -9.67 32.26 4.80
CA ALA A 24 -10.85 31.85 5.55
C ALA A 24 -10.49 31.37 6.97
N ARG A 25 -9.44 30.56 7.09
CA ARG A 25 -8.94 30.08 8.39
C ARG A 25 -8.40 31.22 9.25
N HIS A 26 -7.60 32.10 8.67
CA HIS A 26 -6.95 33.19 9.39
C HIS A 26 -7.97 34.21 9.91
N LEU A 27 -8.96 34.58 9.10
CA LEU A 27 -10.01 35.55 9.48
C LEU A 27 -11.19 34.92 10.24
N LYS A 28 -11.16 33.59 10.45
CA LYS A 28 -12.24 32.79 11.03
C LYS A 28 -13.59 33.06 10.36
N VAL A 29 -13.62 32.97 9.03
CA VAL A 29 -14.84 33.12 8.22
C VAL A 29 -15.07 31.87 7.37
N ALA A 30 -16.31 31.66 6.92
CA ALA A 30 -16.61 30.57 6.01
C ALA A 30 -15.81 30.70 4.71
N LYS A 31 -15.42 29.56 4.12
CA LYS A 31 -14.68 29.52 2.85
C LYS A 31 -15.47 30.19 1.71
N SER A 32 -16.79 29.99 1.69
CA SER A 32 -17.70 30.65 0.74
C SER A 32 -17.64 32.17 0.85
N THR A 33 -17.65 32.71 2.07
CA THR A 33 -17.53 34.15 2.34
C THR A 33 -16.21 34.72 1.83
N ALA A 34 -15.07 34.10 2.15
CA ALA A 34 -13.77 34.55 1.66
C ALA A 34 -13.66 34.47 0.13
N SER A 35 -14.26 33.44 -0.48
CA SER A 35 -14.30 33.26 -1.94
C SER A 35 -15.10 34.35 -2.63
N ILE A 36 -16.25 34.75 -2.07
CA ILE A 36 -17.09 35.84 -2.61
C ILE A 36 -16.31 37.15 -2.53
N TRP A 37 -15.71 37.46 -1.38
CA TRP A 37 -14.96 38.71 -1.20
C TRP A 37 -13.77 38.87 -2.13
N CYS A 38 -13.13 37.76 -2.50
CA CYS A 38 -11.92 37.75 -3.33
C CYS A 38 -12.20 37.42 -4.80
N ARG A 39 -13.47 37.31 -5.22
CA ARG A 39 -13.87 36.79 -6.53
C ARG A 39 -13.25 37.58 -7.69
N ASP A 40 -13.28 38.90 -7.60
CA ASP A 40 -12.88 39.78 -8.69
C ASP A 40 -11.35 40.00 -8.74
N LEU A 41 -10.60 39.38 -7.81
CA LEU A 41 -9.16 39.57 -7.71
C LEU A 41 -8.41 38.50 -8.50
N VAL A 42 -7.79 38.93 -9.60
CA VAL A 42 -6.93 38.09 -10.44
C VAL A 42 -5.51 38.02 -9.84
N LEU A 43 -5.06 36.81 -9.52
CA LEU A 43 -3.67 36.56 -9.12
C LEU A 43 -2.74 36.54 -10.33
N THR A 44 -1.48 36.94 -10.12
CA THR A 44 -0.43 36.84 -11.14
C THR A 44 -0.11 35.37 -11.48
N PRO A 45 0.43 35.07 -12.67
CA PRO A 45 0.84 33.71 -13.04
C PRO A 45 1.79 33.07 -12.01
N ARG A 46 2.76 33.84 -11.50
CA ARG A 46 3.70 33.40 -10.46
C ARG A 46 3.01 33.06 -9.13
N GLN A 47 2.02 33.84 -8.71
CA GLN A 47 1.26 33.54 -7.49
C GLN A 47 0.40 32.28 -7.66
N LYS A 48 -0.19 32.09 -8.84
CA LYS A 48 -0.95 30.87 -9.17
C LYS A 48 -0.03 29.63 -9.13
N SER A 49 1.16 29.68 -9.74
CA SER A 49 2.08 28.54 -9.75
C SER A 49 2.54 28.14 -8.35
N VAL A 50 2.87 29.11 -7.49
CA VAL A 50 3.24 28.85 -6.08
C VAL A 50 2.09 28.18 -5.32
N LEU A 51 0.84 28.59 -5.54
CA LEU A 51 -0.32 27.97 -4.90
C LEU A 51 -0.55 26.53 -5.40
N VAL A 52 -0.35 26.28 -6.69
CA VAL A 52 -0.44 24.94 -7.28
C VAL A 52 0.63 24.02 -6.71
N GLU A 53 1.89 24.46 -6.66
CA GLU A 53 2.99 23.69 -6.10
C GLU A 53 2.77 23.32 -4.63
N LYS A 54 2.30 24.29 -3.82
CA LYS A 54 1.92 24.04 -2.42
C LYS A 54 0.78 23.02 -2.30
N ALA A 55 -0.22 23.10 -3.18
CA ALA A 55 -1.33 22.16 -3.19
C ALA A 55 -0.87 20.74 -3.59
N ILE A 56 0.02 20.63 -4.59
CA ILE A 56 0.63 19.38 -5.02
C ILE A 56 1.43 18.77 -3.86
N LYS A 57 2.35 19.52 -3.25
CA LYS A 57 3.16 19.07 -2.10
C LYS A 57 2.29 18.59 -0.93
N ALA A 58 1.27 19.36 -0.55
CA ALA A 58 0.33 18.97 0.50
C ALA A 58 -0.49 17.72 0.12
N GLY A 59 -0.87 17.60 -1.16
CA GLY A 59 -1.56 16.42 -1.69
C GLY A 59 -0.68 15.17 -1.68
N HIS A 60 0.60 15.28 -2.04
CA HIS A 60 1.57 14.18 -1.92
C HIS A 60 1.71 13.73 -0.47
N TYR A 61 1.89 14.65 0.47
CA TYR A 61 1.97 14.33 1.89
C TYR A 61 0.70 13.62 2.40
N GLY A 62 -0.49 14.13 2.02
CA GLY A 62 -1.77 13.51 2.36
C GLY A 62 -1.90 12.09 1.80
N ARG A 63 -1.48 11.86 0.55
CA ARG A 63 -1.45 10.53 -0.07
C ARG A 63 -0.49 9.58 0.65
N MET A 64 0.72 10.02 0.97
CA MET A 64 1.70 9.21 1.71
C MET A 64 1.16 8.82 3.09
N LYS A 65 0.57 9.78 3.82
CA LYS A 65 -0.03 9.50 5.12
C LYS A 65 -1.20 8.50 5.01
N GLY A 66 -2.07 8.67 4.01
CA GLY A 66 -3.16 7.73 3.75
C GLY A 66 -2.66 6.33 3.36
N ALA A 67 -1.62 6.26 2.54
CA ALA A 67 -1.00 4.99 2.14
C ALA A 67 -0.37 4.27 3.35
N ASN A 68 0.34 5.00 4.22
CA ASN A 68 0.93 4.43 5.44
C ASN A 68 -0.17 3.94 6.40
N TYR A 69 -1.22 4.74 6.62
CA TYR A 69 -2.35 4.30 7.45
C TYR A 69 -3.03 3.04 6.91
N ASN A 70 -3.25 2.97 5.60
CA ASN A 70 -3.82 1.77 4.98
C ASN A 70 -2.88 0.56 5.07
N LYS A 71 -1.57 0.78 4.94
CA LYS A 71 -0.54 -0.26 5.12
C LYS A 71 -0.57 -0.80 6.55
N GLU A 72 -0.48 0.07 7.55
CA GLU A 72 -0.53 -0.31 8.97
C GLU A 72 -1.82 -1.07 9.31
N LYS A 73 -2.97 -0.56 8.84
CA LYS A 73 -4.25 -1.24 9.04
C LYS A 73 -4.27 -2.63 8.41
N LYS A 74 -3.72 -2.77 7.19
CA LYS A 74 -3.62 -4.08 6.51
C LYS A 74 -2.71 -5.03 7.28
N GLU A 75 -1.56 -4.56 7.77
CA GLU A 75 -0.62 -5.35 8.55
C GLU A 75 -1.27 -5.86 9.85
N GLN A 76 -1.98 -4.99 10.57
CA GLN A 76 -2.71 -5.37 11.79
C GLN A 76 -3.77 -6.43 11.52
N ILE A 77 -4.59 -6.25 10.47
CA ILE A 77 -5.63 -7.21 10.10
C ILE A 77 -5.00 -8.55 9.68
N THR A 78 -3.93 -8.50 8.89
CA THR A 78 -3.22 -9.71 8.43
C THR A 78 -2.65 -10.47 9.63
N GLN A 79 -2.01 -9.77 10.56
CA GLN A 79 -1.44 -10.38 11.75
C GLN A 79 -2.53 -10.97 12.66
N PHE A 80 -3.63 -10.25 12.88
CA PHE A 80 -4.78 -10.75 13.63
C PHE A 80 -5.32 -12.07 13.06
N PHE A 81 -5.58 -12.13 11.76
CA PHE A 81 -6.09 -13.36 11.14
C PHE A 81 -5.07 -14.49 11.11
N LYS A 82 -3.78 -14.16 11.00
CA LYS A 82 -2.70 -15.15 11.12
C LYS A 82 -2.70 -15.79 12.51
N ASP A 83 -2.77 -14.97 13.55
CA ASP A 83 -2.77 -15.45 14.94
C ASP A 83 -4.03 -16.27 15.25
N GLU A 84 -5.20 -15.82 14.79
CA GLU A 84 -6.45 -16.58 14.91
C GLU A 84 -6.40 -17.90 14.13
N GLY A 85 -5.79 -17.92 12.95
CA GLY A 85 -5.58 -19.14 12.17
C GLY A 85 -4.70 -20.16 12.90
N ILE A 86 -3.59 -19.70 13.49
CA ILE A 86 -2.69 -20.53 14.29
C ILE A 86 -3.43 -21.12 15.49
N LYS A 87 -4.24 -20.34 16.20
CA LYS A 87 -5.04 -20.85 17.33
C LYS A 87 -6.07 -21.89 16.92
N LYS A 88 -6.71 -21.70 15.76
CA LYS A 88 -7.77 -22.61 15.27
C LYS A 88 -7.25 -23.97 14.85
N ILE A 89 -6.11 -23.99 14.16
CA ILE A 89 -5.53 -25.23 13.64
C ILE A 89 -4.62 -25.86 14.70
N SER A 90 -3.86 -25.05 15.44
CA SER A 90 -2.93 -25.47 16.49
C SER A 90 -1.92 -26.52 16.01
N ILE A 91 -2.22 -27.81 16.20
CA ILE A 91 -1.43 -28.96 15.79
C ILE A 91 -2.11 -29.60 14.58
N ILE A 92 -1.34 -29.79 13.51
CA ILE A 92 -1.79 -30.48 12.29
C ILE A 92 -1.60 -31.97 12.47
N SER A 93 -2.67 -32.75 12.33
CA SER A 93 -2.61 -34.21 12.28
C SER A 93 -2.05 -34.73 10.95
N ASP A 94 -1.55 -35.97 10.92
CA ASP A 94 -1.04 -36.60 9.69
C ASP A 94 -2.07 -36.58 8.54
N ARG A 95 -3.36 -36.77 8.87
CA ARG A 95 -4.45 -36.70 7.89
C ARG A 95 -4.63 -35.29 7.33
N GLU A 96 -4.57 -34.27 8.17
CA GLU A 96 -4.67 -32.87 7.72
C GLU A 96 -3.44 -32.47 6.90
N PHE A 97 -2.25 -32.96 7.27
CA PHE A 97 -1.03 -32.74 6.51
C PHE A 97 -1.11 -33.39 5.12
N LEU A 98 -1.56 -34.65 5.05
CA LEU A 98 -1.84 -35.36 3.80
C LEU A 98 -2.80 -34.57 2.90
N ILE A 99 -3.97 -34.20 3.43
CA ILE A 99 -5.03 -33.50 2.65
C ILE A 99 -4.55 -32.11 2.20
N SER A 100 -3.85 -31.39 3.07
CA SER A 100 -3.36 -30.04 2.76
C SER A 100 -2.34 -30.06 1.64
N GLY A 101 -1.35 -30.97 1.68
CA GLY A 101 -0.37 -31.07 0.61
C GLY A 101 -0.94 -31.61 -0.70
N LEU A 102 -1.91 -32.53 -0.65
CA LEU A 102 -2.64 -32.96 -1.84
C LEU A 102 -3.39 -31.78 -2.48
N SER A 103 -4.07 -30.98 -1.67
CA SER A 103 -4.82 -29.81 -2.14
C SER A 103 -3.90 -28.75 -2.73
N LEU A 104 -2.76 -28.47 -2.08
CA LEU A 104 -1.75 -27.55 -2.59
C LEU A 104 -1.12 -28.04 -3.89
N TYR A 105 -0.78 -29.33 -3.96
CA TYR A 105 -0.25 -29.92 -5.18
C TYR A 105 -1.27 -29.86 -6.33
N TRP A 106 -2.54 -30.08 -6.04
CA TRP A 106 -3.57 -29.96 -7.07
C TRP A 106 -3.72 -28.52 -7.59
N ALA A 107 -3.58 -27.52 -6.73
CA ALA A 107 -3.72 -26.12 -7.09
C ALA A 107 -2.49 -25.55 -7.81
N GLU A 108 -1.28 -25.82 -7.31
CA GLU A 108 -0.02 -25.16 -7.72
C GLU A 108 1.04 -26.13 -8.28
N GLY A 109 0.75 -27.43 -8.25
CA GLY A 109 1.62 -28.46 -8.80
C GLY A 109 1.60 -28.52 -10.33
N SER A 110 2.65 -29.11 -10.89
CA SER A 110 2.73 -29.32 -12.34
C SER A 110 1.82 -30.46 -12.79
N LYS A 111 1.13 -30.22 -13.92
CA LYS A 111 0.39 -31.24 -14.68
C LYS A 111 1.22 -31.93 -15.77
N LYS A 112 2.48 -31.53 -15.94
CA LYS A 112 3.41 -32.08 -16.94
C LYS A 112 4.17 -33.29 -16.37
N ASP A 113 4.92 -33.97 -17.22
CA ASP A 113 5.64 -35.24 -16.95
C ASP A 113 6.58 -35.27 -15.73
N LYS A 114 6.83 -34.13 -15.07
CA LYS A 114 7.66 -34.05 -13.87
C LYS A 114 6.87 -33.53 -12.68
N LEU A 115 6.97 -34.26 -11.57
CA LEU A 115 6.52 -33.83 -10.25
C LEU A 115 7.30 -32.56 -9.87
N SER A 116 6.63 -31.42 -9.85
CA SER A 116 7.25 -30.15 -9.49
C SER A 116 6.23 -29.22 -8.84
N PHE A 117 6.70 -28.44 -7.87
CA PHE A 117 5.93 -27.43 -7.17
C PHE A 117 6.72 -26.12 -7.19
N VAL A 118 6.10 -25.03 -7.63
CA VAL A 118 6.75 -23.72 -7.76
C VAL A 118 5.89 -22.68 -7.07
N ASN A 119 6.48 -21.89 -6.18
CA ASN A 119 5.80 -20.82 -5.49
C ASN A 119 6.81 -19.73 -5.09
N THR A 120 6.33 -18.49 -4.95
CA THR A 120 7.15 -17.38 -4.49
C THR A 120 7.29 -17.32 -2.96
N GLU A 121 6.42 -17.99 -2.21
CA GLU A 121 6.40 -18.01 -0.76
C GLU A 121 7.27 -19.18 -0.23
N PRO A 122 8.39 -18.91 0.48
CA PRO A 122 9.30 -19.95 0.95
C PRO A 122 8.67 -20.96 1.92
N GLY A 123 7.70 -20.56 2.74
CA GLY A 123 6.98 -21.45 3.65
C GLY A 123 6.19 -22.53 2.91
N MET A 124 5.51 -22.19 1.82
CA MET A 124 4.81 -23.14 0.95
C MET A 124 5.78 -24.12 0.29
N ILE A 125 6.93 -23.64 -0.17
CA ILE A 125 7.99 -24.52 -0.72
C ILE A 125 8.47 -25.50 0.34
N LEU A 126 8.76 -25.02 1.56
CA LEU A 126 9.22 -25.87 2.65
C LEU A 126 8.16 -26.88 3.09
N PHE A 127 6.90 -26.46 3.17
CA PHE A 127 5.76 -27.34 3.46
C PHE A 127 5.68 -28.46 2.43
N MET A 128 5.73 -28.13 1.13
CA MET A 128 5.64 -29.12 0.07
C MET A 128 6.86 -30.03 0.00
N TYR A 129 8.06 -29.52 0.28
CA TYR A 129 9.26 -30.35 0.43
C TYR A 129 9.06 -31.42 1.51
N LYS A 130 8.60 -31.02 2.70
CA LYS A 130 8.29 -31.96 3.78
C LYS A 130 7.20 -32.94 3.38
N TRP A 131 6.14 -32.46 2.73
CA TRP A 131 5.04 -33.31 2.29
C TRP A 131 5.51 -34.38 1.30
N PHE A 132 6.31 -34.01 0.29
CA PHE A 132 6.88 -35.00 -0.64
C PHE A 132 7.81 -36.00 0.08
N SER A 133 8.59 -35.56 1.06
CA SER A 133 9.49 -36.45 1.78
C SER A 133 8.77 -37.39 2.75
N GLU A 134 7.88 -36.85 3.58
CA GLU A 134 7.24 -37.57 4.69
C GLU A 134 5.99 -38.36 4.25
N VAL A 135 5.22 -37.84 3.29
CA VAL A 135 3.98 -38.48 2.80
C VAL A 135 4.23 -39.35 1.58
N MET A 136 5.04 -38.86 0.64
CA MET A 136 5.31 -39.58 -0.63
C MET A 136 6.62 -40.38 -0.61
N GLY A 137 7.44 -40.25 0.45
CA GLY A 137 8.70 -40.99 0.57
C GLY A 137 9.80 -40.55 -0.39
N VAL A 138 9.72 -39.34 -0.95
CA VAL A 138 10.74 -38.82 -1.88
C VAL A 138 12.04 -38.57 -1.13
N LYS A 139 13.15 -39.12 -1.64
CA LYS A 139 14.46 -38.97 -1.00
C LYS A 139 15.04 -37.59 -1.29
N LYS A 140 15.88 -37.10 -0.39
CA LYS A 140 16.49 -35.78 -0.50
C LYS A 140 17.28 -35.62 -1.82
N GLU A 141 17.91 -36.70 -2.27
CA GLU A 141 18.76 -36.74 -3.47
C GLU A 141 17.95 -36.63 -4.77
N ASP A 142 16.64 -36.94 -4.72
CA ASP A 142 15.74 -36.86 -5.88
C ASP A 142 15.21 -35.44 -6.12
N PHE A 143 15.39 -34.52 -5.16
CA PHE A 143 14.95 -33.14 -5.31
C PHE A 143 15.91 -32.32 -6.18
N MET A 144 15.33 -31.60 -7.15
CA MET A 144 16.05 -30.69 -8.04
C MET A 144 15.58 -29.24 -7.82
N PRO A 145 16.10 -28.52 -6.81
CA PRO A 145 15.68 -27.15 -6.52
C PRO A 145 16.05 -26.22 -7.67
N ARG A 146 15.14 -25.31 -8.02
CA ARG A 146 15.36 -24.30 -9.06
C ARG A 146 14.85 -22.95 -8.57
N ILE A 147 15.63 -21.90 -8.84
CA ILE A 147 15.25 -20.52 -8.56
C ILE A 147 14.94 -19.86 -9.91
N PHE A 148 13.74 -19.33 -10.03
CA PHE A 148 13.35 -18.51 -11.18
C PHE A 148 13.35 -17.06 -10.75
N ILE A 149 14.16 -16.24 -11.41
CA ILE A 149 14.14 -14.79 -11.18
C ILE A 149 13.46 -14.16 -12.39
N ASN A 150 12.36 -13.46 -12.16
CA ASN A 150 11.68 -12.73 -13.22
C ASN A 150 12.61 -11.66 -13.80
N GLU A 151 12.64 -11.52 -15.12
CA GLU A 151 13.50 -10.58 -15.82
C GLU A 151 13.33 -9.12 -15.37
N ILE A 152 12.15 -8.75 -14.85
CA ILE A 152 11.88 -7.43 -14.26
C ILE A 152 12.87 -7.11 -13.12
N HIS A 153 13.38 -8.13 -12.41
CA HIS A 153 14.35 -7.98 -11.33
C HIS A 153 15.82 -8.01 -11.80
N ARG A 154 16.09 -8.17 -13.10
CA ARG A 154 17.46 -8.23 -13.67
C ARG A 154 18.33 -7.05 -13.25
N ARG A 155 17.77 -5.83 -13.21
CA ARG A 155 18.52 -4.62 -12.86
C ARG A 155 19.01 -4.58 -11.41
N ALA A 156 18.34 -5.30 -10.50
CA ALA A 156 18.74 -5.38 -9.09
C ALA A 156 19.93 -6.34 -8.90
N LEU A 157 20.03 -7.38 -9.73
CA LEU A 157 21.10 -8.38 -9.68
C LEU A 157 22.44 -7.88 -10.25
N ILE A 158 22.41 -6.94 -11.20
CA ILE A 158 23.64 -6.41 -11.84
C ILE A 158 24.35 -5.38 -10.93
N ARG A 159 23.70 -4.94 -9.85
CA ARG A 159 24.22 -3.92 -8.92
C ARG A 159 24.71 -4.47 -7.57
N SER A 160 24.65 -5.78 -7.37
CA SER A 160 25.22 -6.51 -6.22
C SER A 160 26.51 -7.20 -6.61
#